data_AF-A0A9P1FSP8-F1
#
_entry.id   AF-A0A9P1FSP8-F1
#
_cell.length_a   1.000
_cell.length_b   1.000
_cell.length_c   1.000
_cell.angle_alpha   90.00
_cell.angle_beta   90.00
_cell.angle_gamma   90.00
#
_symmetry.space_group_name_H-M   'P 1'
#
loop_
_entity.id
_entity.type
_entity.pdbx_description
1 polymer ?
#
loop_
_entity_poly.entity_id
_entity_poly.type
_entity_poly.pdbx_seq_one_letter_code
_entity_poly.pdbx_strand_id
1 'polypeptide(L)'
;MFRQASHRILNGPRSRCLRAIDAKMYLVLSMYLVLSMRTFNRGPPMIPHDNPREDSIHIMAGEHLGLPFWTRFNAHEKFHLSEYVRSFMERLGYQVNTYEVMDGRKLVPYQCVVVRQQWDELRTSFVEAFRVQKAAYRHANGGSSTPTLTEAARPRWISAAHDVCPAAHIKSDCSVRIGNAAASSDSTDVSSVSTFFV
;
A
#
# COMPACT_ATOMS: atom_id res chain seq x y z
N MET A 1 -40.54 -31.17 12.50
CA MET A 1 -40.75 -30.96 11.04
C MET A 1 -39.93 -29.82 10.42
N PHE A 2 -39.45 -28.79 11.15
CA PHE A 2 -38.75 -27.66 10.54
C PHE A 2 -37.38 -27.94 9.87
N ARG A 3 -36.71 -29.06 10.16
CA ARG A 3 -35.40 -29.40 9.58
C ARG A 3 -35.43 -29.73 8.07
N GLN A 4 -36.58 -30.13 7.53
CA GLN A 4 -36.68 -30.55 6.12
C GLN A 4 -36.84 -29.36 5.16
N ALA A 5 -37.43 -28.26 5.62
CA ALA A 5 -37.65 -27.07 4.80
C ALA A 5 -36.35 -26.31 4.52
N SER A 6 -35.46 -26.18 5.52
CA SER A 6 -34.17 -25.49 5.37
C SER A 6 -33.22 -26.21 4.39
N HIS A 7 -33.24 -27.55 4.36
CA HIS A 7 -32.41 -28.32 3.44
C HIS A 7 -32.80 -28.15 1.97
N ARG A 8 -34.09 -27.92 1.67
CA ARG A 8 -34.57 -27.65 0.30
C ARG A 8 -34.19 -26.24 -0.17
N ILE A 9 -34.18 -25.27 0.74
CA ILE A 9 -33.81 -23.87 0.43
C ILE A 9 -32.32 -23.77 0.10
N LEU A 10 -31.46 -24.41 0.91
CA LEU A 10 -30.01 -24.35 0.71
C LEU A 10 -29.52 -25.14 -0.52
N ASN A 11 -30.31 -26.09 -1.03
CA ASN A 11 -29.96 -26.90 -2.20
C ASN A 11 -30.78 -26.60 -3.46
N GLY A 12 -31.62 -25.56 -3.43
CA GLY A 12 -32.38 -25.12 -4.59
C GLY A 12 -31.46 -24.65 -5.74
N PRO A 13 -31.93 -24.68 -7.00
CA PRO A 13 -31.12 -24.26 -8.16
C PRO A 13 -30.52 -22.86 -8.02
N ARG A 14 -31.22 -21.94 -7.34
CA ARG A 14 -30.77 -20.56 -7.07
C ARG A 14 -29.56 -20.48 -6.14
N SER A 15 -29.36 -21.43 -5.22
CA SER A 15 -28.22 -21.39 -4.28
C SER A 15 -26.91 -21.90 -4.89
N ARG A 16 -26.96 -22.56 -6.07
CA ARG A 16 -25.75 -22.97 -6.79
C ARG A 16 -24.95 -21.77 -7.30
N CYS A 17 -25.63 -20.71 -7.75
CA CYS A 17 -25.00 -19.47 -8.20
C CYS A 17 -24.24 -18.79 -7.04
N LEU A 18 -24.87 -18.71 -5.85
CA LEU A 18 -24.23 -18.13 -4.66
C LEU A 18 -22.98 -18.91 -4.24
N ARG A 19 -23.01 -20.26 -4.29
CA ARG A 19 -21.84 -21.09 -3.99
C ARG A 19 -20.70 -20.92 -4.99
N ALA A 20 -21.01 -20.73 -6.27
CA ALA A 20 -19.99 -20.49 -7.30
C ALA A 20 -19.29 -19.13 -7.11
N ILE A 21 -20.05 -18.09 -6.75
CA ILE A 21 -19.51 -16.76 -6.42
C ILE A 21 -18.63 -16.85 -5.17
N ASP A 22 -19.11 -17.55 -4.14
CA ASP A 22 -18.38 -17.75 -2.88
C ASP A 22 -17.06 -18.50 -3.12
N ALA A 23 -17.08 -19.61 -3.87
CA ALA A 23 -15.87 -20.36 -4.22
C ALA A 23 -14.84 -19.52 -4.99
N LYS A 24 -15.29 -18.67 -5.91
CA LYS A 24 -14.40 -17.75 -6.65
C LYS A 24 -13.81 -16.68 -5.73
N MET A 25 -14.58 -16.18 -4.77
CA MET A 25 -14.10 -15.23 -3.76
C MET A 25 -13.02 -15.87 -2.87
N TYR A 26 -13.22 -17.12 -2.43
CA TYR A 26 -12.21 -17.84 -1.65
C TYR A 26 -10.91 -18.10 -2.42
N LEU A 27 -10.97 -18.37 -3.73
CA LEU A 27 -9.77 -18.53 -4.55
C LEU A 27 -8.95 -17.23 -4.62
N VAL A 28 -9.60 -16.10 -4.89
CA VAL A 28 -8.89 -14.81 -4.94
C VAL A 28 -8.34 -14.45 -3.56
N LEU A 29 -9.13 -14.62 -2.49
CA LEU A 29 -8.67 -14.38 -1.12
C LEU A 29 -7.55 -15.35 -0.67
N SER A 30 -7.44 -16.53 -1.30
CA SER A 30 -6.33 -17.46 -1.04
C SER A 30 -5.03 -16.99 -1.68
N MET A 31 -5.08 -16.28 -2.81
CA MET A 31 -3.88 -15.80 -3.52
C MET A 31 -3.29 -14.52 -2.90
N TYR A 32 -4.09 -13.77 -2.16
CA TYR A 32 -3.68 -12.49 -1.59
C TYR A 32 -3.72 -12.52 -0.05
N LEU A 33 -2.85 -11.74 0.57
CA LEU A 33 -2.78 -11.58 2.02
C LEU A 33 -2.87 -10.10 2.35
N VAL A 34 -3.78 -9.73 3.24
CA VAL A 34 -3.86 -8.36 3.77
C VAL A 34 -2.98 -8.24 4.99
N LEU A 35 -2.01 -7.35 4.91
CA LEU A 35 -1.16 -6.94 6.02
C LEU A 35 -1.76 -5.68 6.66
N SER A 36 -1.67 -5.58 7.99
CA SER A 36 -2.05 -4.38 8.72
C SER A 36 -0.99 -4.03 9.75
N MET A 37 -0.59 -2.75 9.80
CA MET A 37 0.31 -2.26 10.82
C MET A 37 -0.44 -1.38 11.83
N ARG A 38 -0.06 -1.50 13.11
CA ARG A 38 -0.59 -0.71 14.22
C ARG A 38 0.54 -0.25 15.14
N THR A 39 0.18 0.58 16.12
CA THR A 39 0.99 0.89 17.33
C THR A 39 2.32 1.61 17.07
N PHE A 40 2.30 2.70 16.29
CA PHE A 40 3.46 3.57 16.05
C PHE A 40 3.14 5.06 16.31
N ASN A 41 2.50 5.35 17.43
CA ASN A 41 2.06 6.72 17.79
C ASN A 41 3.21 7.69 18.10
N ARG A 42 4.46 7.22 18.11
CA ARG A 42 5.68 8.03 18.37
C ARG A 42 6.45 8.33 17.08
N GLY A 43 5.78 8.21 15.94
CA GLY A 43 6.34 8.50 14.63
C GLY A 43 6.45 7.28 13.74
N PRO A 44 6.90 7.46 12.49
CA PRO A 44 6.99 6.39 11.52
C PRO A 44 7.88 5.22 11.99
N PRO A 45 7.61 3.98 11.53
CA PRO A 45 8.48 2.84 11.79
C PRO A 45 9.91 3.07 11.24
N MET A 46 10.84 2.23 11.70
CA MET A 46 12.25 2.30 11.27
C MET A 46 12.47 1.40 10.05
N ILE A 47 13.43 1.78 9.19
CA ILE A 47 13.87 1.00 8.03
C ILE A 47 15.39 0.76 8.13
N PRO A 48 15.92 -0.41 7.71
CA PRO A 48 17.36 -0.62 7.75
C PRO A 48 18.08 0.23 6.68
N HIS A 49 19.35 0.55 6.97
CA HIS A 49 20.21 1.31 6.08
C HIS A 49 21.63 0.73 6.05
N ASP A 50 22.27 0.78 4.89
CA ASP A 50 23.59 0.15 4.68
C ASP A 50 24.72 0.98 5.31
N ASN A 51 24.57 2.31 5.27
CA ASN A 51 25.59 3.25 5.73
C ASN A 51 25.10 4.02 6.95
N PRO A 52 25.99 4.40 7.88
CA PRO A 52 25.61 5.29 8.97
C PRO A 52 25.22 6.66 8.41
N ARG A 53 24.09 7.19 8.87
CA ARG A 53 23.66 8.59 8.67
C ARG A 53 23.66 9.31 10.01
N GLU A 54 23.65 10.64 9.99
CA GLU A 54 23.57 11.47 11.19
C GLU A 54 22.34 11.12 12.06
N ASP A 55 21.23 10.72 11.44
CA ASP A 55 19.98 10.33 12.09
C ASP A 55 19.83 8.81 12.30
N SER A 56 20.87 8.04 11.99
CA SER A 56 20.83 6.57 12.11
C SER A 56 21.08 6.09 13.53
N ILE A 57 20.43 4.99 13.89
CA ILE A 57 20.59 4.32 15.18
C ILE A 57 21.31 3.00 14.94
N HIS A 58 22.40 2.81 15.67
CA HIS A 58 23.13 1.55 15.69
C HIS A 58 22.48 0.55 16.64
N ILE A 59 22.23 -0.67 16.16
CA ILE A 59 21.65 -1.76 16.95
C ILE A 59 22.56 -2.99 16.82
N MET A 60 23.31 -3.30 17.88
CA MET A 60 24.21 -4.47 17.91
C MET A 60 23.50 -5.78 17.58
N ALA A 61 22.24 -5.91 18.02
CA ALA A 61 21.42 -7.09 17.70
C ALA A 61 21.13 -7.23 16.19
N GLY A 62 21.38 -6.22 15.35
CA GLY A 62 21.24 -6.29 13.89
C GLY A 62 22.51 -6.73 13.15
N GLU A 63 23.67 -6.73 13.80
CA GLU A 63 24.96 -7.02 13.14
C GLU A 63 25.00 -8.42 12.51
N HIS A 64 24.44 -9.43 13.19
CA HIS A 64 24.38 -10.80 12.68
C HIS A 64 23.52 -10.98 11.42
N LEU A 65 22.62 -10.02 11.14
CA LEU A 65 21.81 -9.98 9.92
C LEU A 65 22.37 -9.02 8.86
N GLY A 66 23.49 -8.35 9.14
CA GLY A 66 23.99 -7.26 8.29
C GLY A 66 23.08 -6.02 8.31
N LEU A 67 22.28 -5.83 9.37
CA LEU A 67 21.37 -4.69 9.55
C LEU A 67 21.75 -3.83 10.77
N PRO A 68 22.99 -3.32 10.87
CA PRO A 68 23.44 -2.59 12.06
C PRO A 68 22.80 -1.21 12.20
N PHE A 69 22.45 -0.54 11.09
CA PHE A 69 21.95 0.83 11.09
C PHE A 69 20.48 0.93 10.70
N TRP A 70 19.75 1.77 11.43
CA TRP A 70 18.31 1.96 11.27
C TRP A 70 17.96 3.45 11.25
N THR A 71 17.18 3.89 10.28
CA THR A 71 16.67 5.27 10.19
C THR A 71 15.15 5.29 10.22
N ARG A 72 14.54 6.45 10.48
CA ARG A 72 13.08 6.57 10.40
C ARG A 72 12.62 6.49 8.95
N PHE A 73 11.53 5.78 8.71
CA PHE A 73 10.89 5.77 7.40
C PHE A 73 10.40 7.19 7.05
N ASN A 74 10.92 7.75 5.97
CA ASN A 74 10.52 9.07 5.49
C ASN A 74 9.32 8.93 4.56
N ALA A 75 8.13 9.19 5.09
CA ALA A 75 6.92 9.31 4.30
C ALA A 75 6.86 10.72 3.70
N HIS A 76 6.84 10.84 2.37
CA HIS A 76 6.81 12.15 1.68
C HIS A 76 5.65 13.04 2.15
N GLU A 77 4.47 12.46 2.39
CA GLU A 77 3.28 13.19 2.86
C GLU A 77 2.54 12.43 3.96
N LYS A 78 2.18 11.18 3.69
CA LYS A 78 1.40 10.31 4.59
C LYS A 78 2.02 8.93 4.63
N PHE A 79 1.86 8.27 5.76
CA PHE A 79 2.34 6.90 5.90
C PHE A 79 1.45 5.94 5.11
N HIS A 80 2.05 5.25 4.13
CA HIS A 80 1.45 4.15 3.38
C HIS A 80 2.18 2.84 3.69
N LEU A 81 1.46 1.83 4.18
CA LEU A 81 2.05 0.54 4.55
C LEU A 81 2.61 -0.19 3.31
N SER A 82 1.97 -0.02 2.16
CA SER A 82 2.42 -0.53 0.85
C SER A 82 3.83 -0.07 0.51
N GLU A 83 4.12 1.21 0.70
CA GLU A 83 5.43 1.83 0.46
C GLU A 83 6.44 1.37 1.50
N TYR A 84 6.07 1.41 2.78
CA TYR A 84 6.93 0.94 3.86
C TYR A 84 7.37 -0.51 3.66
N VAL A 85 6.43 -1.43 3.39
CA VAL A 85 6.75 -2.86 3.19
C VAL A 85 7.65 -3.03 1.97
N ARG A 86 7.40 -2.30 0.88
CA ARG A 86 8.23 -2.35 -0.33
C ARG A 86 9.66 -1.89 -0.04
N SER A 87 9.83 -0.69 0.53
CA SER A 87 11.15 -0.16 0.87
C SER A 87 11.86 -1.06 1.89
N PHE A 88 11.15 -1.57 2.89
CA PHE A 88 11.72 -2.46 3.90
C PHE A 88 12.28 -3.74 3.28
N MET A 89 11.52 -4.37 2.39
CA MET A 89 11.95 -5.60 1.71
C MET A 89 13.08 -5.34 0.70
N GLU A 90 13.03 -4.21 -0.01
CA GLU A 90 14.09 -3.81 -0.93
C GLU A 90 15.44 -3.67 -0.21
N ARG A 91 15.44 -3.11 1.01
CA ARG A 91 16.64 -3.02 1.85
C ARG A 91 17.14 -4.37 2.36
N LEU A 92 16.28 -5.39 2.39
CA LEU A 92 16.67 -6.76 2.68
C LEU A 92 17.12 -7.53 1.42
N GLY A 93 17.14 -6.88 0.25
CA GLY A 93 17.50 -7.50 -1.03
C GLY A 93 16.36 -8.27 -1.70
N TYR A 94 15.11 -8.09 -1.26
CA TYR A 94 13.95 -8.78 -1.80
C TYR A 94 13.00 -7.83 -2.51
N GLN A 95 12.35 -8.31 -3.56
CA GLN A 95 11.24 -7.61 -4.20
C GLN A 95 9.92 -8.20 -3.72
N VAL A 96 8.97 -7.33 -3.36
CA VAL A 96 7.62 -7.73 -2.96
C VAL A 96 6.59 -6.86 -3.66
N ASN A 97 5.56 -7.50 -4.21
CA ASN A 97 4.45 -6.77 -4.82
C ASN A 97 3.46 -6.36 -3.74
N THR A 98 3.29 -5.03 -3.58
CA THR A 98 2.33 -4.44 -2.64
C THR A 98 1.23 -3.71 -3.40
N TYR A 99 -0.02 -3.87 -2.94
CA TYR A 99 -1.17 -3.19 -3.53
C TYR A 99 -1.96 -2.45 -2.44
N GLU A 100 -2.52 -1.30 -2.82
CA GLU A 100 -3.39 -0.49 -1.95
C GLU A 100 -4.88 -0.67 -2.26
N VAL A 101 -5.19 -1.37 -3.34
CA VAL A 101 -6.55 -1.58 -3.84
C VAL A 101 -6.85 -3.07 -3.82
N MET A 102 -8.01 -3.44 -3.29
CA MET A 102 -8.55 -4.80 -3.31
C MET A 102 -10.02 -4.71 -3.70
N ASP A 103 -10.46 -5.56 -4.62
CA ASP A 103 -11.84 -5.56 -5.16
C ASP A 103 -12.30 -4.19 -5.68
N GLY A 104 -11.38 -3.43 -6.31
CA GLY A 104 -11.66 -2.08 -6.83
C GLY A 104 -11.82 -1.01 -5.75
N ARG A 105 -11.55 -1.31 -4.48
CA ARG A 105 -11.67 -0.39 -3.35
C ARG A 105 -10.33 -0.11 -2.71
N LYS A 106 -10.06 1.15 -2.38
CA LYS A 106 -8.81 1.56 -1.72
C LYS A 106 -8.83 1.21 -0.23
N LEU A 107 -7.78 0.55 0.24
CA LEU A 107 -7.55 0.23 1.64
C LEU A 107 -7.13 1.46 2.45
N VAL A 108 -7.33 1.41 3.76
CA VAL A 108 -6.77 2.41 4.68
C VAL A 108 -5.24 2.41 4.61
N PRO A 109 -4.55 3.55 4.83
CA PRO A 109 -3.09 3.65 4.63
C PRO A 109 -2.25 2.67 5.47
N TYR A 110 -2.79 2.21 6.60
CA TYR A 110 -2.15 1.24 7.50
C TYR A 110 -2.40 -0.23 7.11
N GLN A 111 -2.93 -0.46 5.91
CA GLN A 111 -3.15 -1.77 5.32
C GLN A 111 -2.61 -1.82 3.90
N CYS A 112 -2.11 -2.98 3.50
CA CYS A 112 -1.77 -3.26 2.13
C CYS A 112 -2.03 -4.74 1.81
N VAL A 113 -2.08 -5.07 0.54
CA VAL A 113 -2.19 -6.42 0.02
C VAL A 113 -0.85 -6.87 -0.51
N VAL A 114 -0.50 -8.13 -0.28
CA VAL A 114 0.64 -8.81 -0.92
C VAL A 114 0.18 -10.13 -1.54
N VAL A 115 0.95 -10.66 -2.49
CA VAL A 115 0.74 -12.02 -3.00
C VAL A 115 1.12 -13.01 -1.91
N ARG A 116 0.21 -13.91 -1.54
CA ARG A 116 0.40 -14.85 -0.41
C ARG A 116 1.63 -15.72 -0.58
N GLN A 117 1.78 -16.35 -1.75
CA GLN A 117 2.92 -17.22 -2.03
C GLN A 117 4.26 -16.50 -1.85
N GLN A 118 4.40 -15.32 -2.47
CA GLN A 118 5.59 -14.49 -2.34
C GLN A 118 5.83 -14.07 -0.89
N TRP A 119 4.77 -13.72 -0.15
CA TRP A 119 4.90 -13.38 1.26
C TRP A 119 5.38 -14.57 2.09
N ASP A 120 4.82 -15.76 1.89
CA ASP A 120 5.19 -16.97 2.65
C ASP A 120 6.68 -17.32 2.46
N GLU A 121 7.23 -17.14 1.26
CA GLU A 121 8.65 -17.33 0.97
C GLU A 121 9.54 -16.31 1.70
N LEU A 122 9.09 -15.06 1.80
CA LEU A 122 9.87 -13.95 2.35
C LEU A 122 9.62 -13.71 3.85
N ARG A 123 8.60 -14.36 4.41
CA ARG A 123 8.05 -14.10 5.75
C ARG A 123 9.10 -14.23 6.84
N THR A 124 9.92 -15.28 6.78
CA THR A 124 10.93 -15.56 7.79
C THR A 124 11.95 -14.42 7.87
N SER A 125 12.53 -14.04 6.73
CA SER A 125 13.49 -12.93 6.63
C SER A 125 12.87 -11.61 7.11
N PHE A 126 11.61 -11.34 6.74
CA PHE A 126 10.90 -10.16 7.23
C PHE A 126 10.75 -10.19 8.76
N VAL A 127 10.28 -11.29 9.34
CA VAL A 127 10.01 -11.39 10.79
C VAL A 127 11.29 -11.23 11.61
N GLU A 128 12.41 -11.79 11.16
CA GLU A 128 13.71 -11.64 11.82
C GLU A 128 14.19 -10.19 11.80
N ALA A 129 14.23 -9.56 10.63
CA ALA A 129 14.57 -8.14 10.52
C ALA A 129 13.60 -7.25 11.31
N PHE A 130 12.31 -7.57 11.30
CA PHE A 130 11.28 -6.80 12.01
C PHE A 130 11.41 -6.89 13.54
N ARG A 131 12.01 -7.95 14.07
CA ARG A 131 12.35 -8.02 15.51
C ARG A 131 13.44 -7.01 15.87
N VAL A 132 14.47 -6.90 15.04
CA VAL A 132 15.54 -5.90 15.21
C VAL A 132 14.98 -4.48 15.04
N GLN A 133 14.11 -4.28 14.04
CA GLN A 133 13.37 -3.03 13.83
C GLN A 133 12.64 -2.57 15.10
N LYS A 134 11.95 -3.48 15.80
CA LYS A 134 11.27 -3.14 17.07
C LYS A 134 12.25 -2.69 18.15
N ALA A 135 13.43 -3.29 18.23
CA ALA A 135 14.48 -2.85 19.15
C ALA A 135 14.98 -1.44 18.78
N ALA A 136 15.26 -1.21 17.50
CA ALA A 136 15.62 0.11 16.97
C ALA A 136 14.57 1.17 17.31
N TYR A 137 13.30 0.86 17.09
CA TYR A 137 12.20 1.77 17.36
C TYR A 137 12.04 2.11 18.85
N ARG A 138 12.20 1.12 19.75
CA ARG A 138 12.20 1.38 21.20
C ARG A 138 13.38 2.25 21.61
N HIS A 139 14.56 2.01 21.05
CA HIS A 139 15.73 2.82 21.30
C HIS A 139 15.52 4.27 20.86
N ALA A 140 14.95 4.47 19.66
CA ALA A 140 14.67 5.79 19.08
C ALA A 140 13.63 6.62 19.84
N ASN A 141 12.58 5.97 20.36
CA ASN A 141 11.37 6.63 20.85
C ASN A 141 11.15 6.47 22.36
N GLY A 142 11.95 5.64 23.02
CA GLY A 142 11.68 5.13 24.37
C GLY A 142 10.37 4.33 24.47
N GLY A 143 10.10 3.81 25.66
CA GLY A 143 8.85 3.12 25.99
C GLY A 143 8.72 1.69 25.46
N SER A 144 7.58 1.07 25.75
CA SER A 144 7.28 -0.35 25.43
C SER A 144 6.46 -0.54 24.14
N SER A 145 5.83 0.52 23.63
CA SER A 145 5.00 0.45 22.43
C SER A 145 5.87 0.35 21.18
N THR A 146 5.59 -0.64 20.32
CA THR A 146 6.32 -0.87 19.07
C THR A 146 5.38 -1.15 17.92
N PRO A 147 5.78 -0.86 16.67
CA PRO A 147 5.00 -1.21 15.49
C PRO A 147 4.66 -2.70 15.51
N THR A 148 3.40 -3.04 15.27
CA THR A 148 2.95 -4.43 15.18
C THR A 148 2.37 -4.66 13.80
N LEU A 149 2.89 -5.66 13.08
CA LEU A 149 2.33 -6.14 11.83
C LEU A 149 1.43 -7.35 12.10
N THR A 150 0.23 -7.33 11.56
CA THR A 150 -0.75 -8.41 11.62
C THR A 150 -1.02 -8.92 10.21
N GLU A 151 -0.87 -10.22 10.03
CA GLU A 151 -1.20 -10.93 8.79
C GLU A 151 -2.68 -11.31 8.76
N ALA A 152 -3.20 -11.55 7.55
CA ALA A 152 -4.60 -11.94 7.32
C ALA A 152 -5.61 -10.99 7.99
N ALA A 153 -5.28 -9.70 8.04
CA ALA A 153 -6.15 -8.71 8.62
C ALA A 153 -7.43 -8.55 7.80
N ARG A 154 -8.56 -8.29 8.44
CA ARG A 154 -9.79 -7.94 7.73
C ARG A 154 -9.56 -6.62 6.93
N PRO A 155 -9.88 -6.58 5.62
CA PRO A 155 -9.79 -5.35 4.84
C PRO A 155 -10.62 -4.23 5.44
N ARG A 156 -10.05 -3.02 5.51
CA ARG A 156 -10.75 -1.78 5.87
C ARG A 156 -10.57 -0.79 4.73
N TRP A 157 -11.68 -0.17 4.35
CA TRP A 157 -11.77 0.69 3.19
C TRP A 157 -11.76 2.16 3.61
N ILE A 158 -11.19 3.02 2.79
CA ILE A 158 -11.40 4.47 2.92
C ILE A 158 -12.86 4.76 2.53
N SER A 159 -13.58 5.50 3.37
CA SER A 159 -14.94 5.94 3.03
C SER A 159 -14.88 6.85 1.81
N ALA A 160 -15.65 6.54 0.76
CA ALA A 160 -15.75 7.35 -0.46
C ALA A 160 -16.34 8.75 -0.25
N ALA A 161 -16.64 9.13 1.00
CA ALA A 161 -17.38 10.33 1.37
C ALA A 161 -16.64 11.66 1.12
N HIS A 162 -15.39 11.63 0.65
CA HIS A 162 -14.60 12.85 0.42
C HIS A 162 -14.10 13.07 -1.01
N ASP A 163 -14.33 12.15 -1.93
CA ASP A 163 -14.19 12.44 -3.37
C ASP A 163 -15.54 12.96 -3.89
N VAL A 164 -16.09 13.97 -3.21
CA VAL A 164 -17.04 14.86 -3.88
C VAL A 164 -16.19 15.52 -4.95
N CYS A 165 -16.28 15.01 -6.19
CA CYS A 165 -15.88 15.75 -7.37
C CYS A 165 -16.36 17.18 -7.12
N PRO A 166 -15.48 18.19 -7.01
CA PRO A 166 -15.93 19.56 -6.89
C PRO A 166 -16.89 19.73 -8.04
N ALA A 167 -18.18 19.87 -7.73
CA ALA A 167 -19.24 19.81 -8.71
C ALA A 167 -18.80 20.77 -9.79
N ALA A 168 -18.43 20.22 -10.96
CA ALA A 168 -18.03 21.03 -12.08
C ALA A 168 -19.21 21.97 -12.23
N HIS A 169 -18.98 23.24 -11.91
CA HIS A 169 -19.97 24.27 -12.04
C HIS A 169 -20.10 24.45 -13.54
N ILE A 170 -20.84 23.54 -14.17
CA ILE A 170 -21.28 23.61 -15.55
C ILE A 170 -22.22 24.81 -15.53
N LYS A 171 -21.66 26.00 -15.66
CA LYS A 171 -22.41 27.14 -16.16
C LYS A 171 -22.89 26.71 -17.53
N SER A 172 -24.17 26.36 -17.61
CA SER A 172 -24.85 26.19 -18.88
C SER A 172 -25.01 27.56 -19.52
N ASP A 173 -23.92 28.13 -20.01
CA ASP A 173 -24.01 29.23 -20.96
C ASP A 173 -24.33 28.63 -22.32
N CYS A 174 -25.62 28.35 -22.52
CA CYS A 174 -26.20 28.15 -23.83
C CYS A 174 -26.29 29.53 -24.49
N SER A 175 -25.17 30.04 -25.00
CA SER A 175 -25.17 31.15 -25.94
C SER A 175 -24.49 30.70 -27.23
N VAL A 176 -25.33 30.26 -28.16
CA VAL A 176 -24.98 30.06 -29.56
C VAL A 176 -24.48 31.41 -30.09
N ARG A 177 -23.16 31.53 -30.30
CA ARG A 177 -22.59 32.58 -31.14
C ARG A 177 -22.09 31.94 -32.43
N ILE A 178 -22.89 32.09 -33.48
CA ILE A 178 -22.47 31.97 -34.87
C ILE A 178 -21.54 33.15 -35.14
N GLY A 179 -20.29 32.90 -35.52
CA GLY A 179 -19.32 33.96 -35.76
C GLY A 179 -18.02 33.49 -36.39
N ASN A 180 -18.08 33.35 -37.72
CA ASN A 180 -17.08 33.63 -38.75
C ASN A 180 -15.61 33.14 -38.63
N ALA A 181 -15.21 32.51 -39.72
CA ALA A 181 -13.85 32.28 -40.17
C ALA A 181 -13.01 33.57 -40.25
N ALA A 182 -11.75 33.47 -39.84
CA ALA A 182 -10.63 34.18 -40.48
C ALA A 182 -9.32 33.43 -40.17
N ALA A 183 -8.53 33.25 -41.23
CA ALA A 183 -7.20 32.65 -41.22
C ALA A 183 -6.16 33.52 -40.50
N SER A 184 -5.11 32.90 -39.96
CA SER A 184 -3.78 33.52 -39.84
C SER A 184 -2.72 32.47 -39.56
N SER A 185 -1.79 32.37 -40.50
CA SER A 185 -0.48 31.71 -40.43
C SER A 185 0.51 32.48 -39.56
N ASP A 186 1.34 31.80 -38.78
CA ASP A 186 2.79 32.06 -38.61
C ASP A 186 3.35 30.92 -37.73
N SER A 187 4.32 30.09 -38.12
CA SER A 187 5.70 30.37 -38.56
C SER A 187 6.52 31.13 -37.51
N THR A 188 7.22 30.38 -36.64
CA THR A 188 8.67 30.58 -36.44
C THR A 188 9.31 29.42 -35.69
N ASP A 189 10.32 28.90 -36.36
CA ASP A 189 11.35 27.97 -35.96
C ASP A 189 12.48 28.74 -35.28
N VAL A 190 12.99 28.29 -34.12
CA VAL A 190 14.35 28.65 -33.64
C VAL A 190 14.93 27.48 -32.83
N SER A 191 15.77 26.72 -33.52
CA SER A 191 16.89 25.92 -33.00
C SER A 191 17.91 26.74 -32.19
N SER A 192 18.46 26.18 -31.09
CA SER A 192 19.88 26.29 -30.68
C SER A 192 20.15 25.41 -29.45
N VAL A 193 20.97 24.34 -29.51
CA VAL A 193 22.45 24.22 -29.48
C VAL A 193 22.97 23.81 -28.07
N SER A 194 23.58 22.61 -28.08
CA SER A 194 24.65 22.02 -27.27
C SER A 194 25.27 22.76 -26.07
N THR A 195 25.69 22.00 -25.04
CA THR A 195 27.09 22.00 -24.52
C THR A 195 27.38 20.76 -23.67
N PHE A 196 28.51 20.11 -23.96
CA PHE A 196 29.22 19.05 -23.24
C PHE A 196 29.61 19.44 -21.81
N PHE A 197 29.81 18.48 -20.91
CA PHE A 197 31.08 18.36 -20.16
C PHE A 197 31.31 16.92 -19.70
N VAL A 198 32.60 16.63 -19.59
CA VAL A 198 33.35 15.36 -19.45
C VAL A 198 32.94 14.50 -18.26
#